data_AF-A0A967WKQ1-F1
#
_entry.id   AF-A0A967WKQ1-F1
#
_cell.length_a   1.000
_cell.length_b   1.000
_cell.length_c   1.000
_cell.angle_alpha   90.00
_cell.angle_beta   90.00
_cell.angle_gamma   90.00
#
_symmetry.space_group_name_H-M   'P 1'
#
loop_
_entity.id
_entity.type
_entity.pdbx_description
1 polymer ?
#
loop_
_entity_poly.entity_id
_entity_poly.type
_entity_poly.pdbx_seq_one_letter_code
_entity_poly.pdbx_strand_id
1 'polypeptide(L)' 'MCAPVQRHSGGGEGSGAARAPEPRYVVVGRILRPHGIRGELRVGIITDYPERLGQQTCFYLAPHDSP' A
#
# COMPACT_ATOMS: atom_id res chain seq x y z
N MET A 1 -12.91 -4.82 4.70
CA MET A 1 -11.78 -5.72 5.07
C MET A 1 -10.69 -5.50 4.03
N CYS A 2 -9.45 -5.22 4.46
CA CYS A 2 -8.35 -4.99 3.51
C CYS A 2 -7.84 -6.35 2.99
N ALA A 3 -7.65 -6.49 1.67
CA ALA A 3 -7.19 -7.74 1.08
C ALA A 3 -5.75 -8.06 1.54
N PRO A 4 -5.41 -9.33 1.81
CA PRO A 4 -4.06 -9.70 2.20
C PRO A 4 -3.05 -9.35 1.11
N VAL A 5 -1.88 -8.85 1.51
CA VAL A 5 -0.76 -8.60 0.60
C VAL A 5 -0.25 -9.95 0.07
N GLN A 6 -0.43 -10.19 -1.24
CA GLN A 6 0.05 -11.42 -1.88
C GLN A 6 1.59 -11.32 -2.04
N ARG A 7 2.34 -11.86 -1.07
CA ARG A 7 3.80 -11.99 -1.18
C ARG A 7 4.11 -13.22 -2.01
N HIS A 8 4.75 -13.05 -3.17
CA HIS A 8 5.22 -14.18 -3.97
C HIS A 8 6.50 -14.78 -3.38
N SER A 9 6.40 -15.99 -2.81
CA SER A 9 7.50 -16.94 -2.78
C SER A 9 7.48 -17.69 -4.11
N GLY A 10 8.61 -17.69 -4.84
CA GLY A 10 8.71 -18.31 -6.16
C GLY A 10 8.56 -19.84 -6.12
N GLY A 11 7.79 -20.38 -7.06
CA GLY A 11 7.69 -21.81 -7.33
C GLY A 11 6.66 -22.13 -8.42
N GLY A 12 7.15 -22.54 -9.60
CA GLY A 12 6.53 -23.44 -10.59
C GLY A 12 5.04 -23.32 -10.97
N GLU A 13 4.81 -22.76 -12.17
CA GLU A 13 3.94 -23.20 -13.28
C GLU A 13 2.45 -23.59 -13.08
N GLY A 14 1.58 -22.90 -13.86
CA GLY A 14 0.22 -23.31 -14.21
C GLY A 14 -0.46 -22.31 -15.17
N SER A 15 -0.76 -22.73 -16.42
CA SER A 15 -1.10 -21.90 -17.59
C SER A 15 -2.57 -21.42 -17.71
N GLY A 16 -3.33 -21.31 -16.61
CA GLY A 16 -4.78 -21.01 -16.75
C GLY A 16 -5.53 -20.54 -15.51
N ALA A 17 -4.86 -20.12 -14.45
CA ALA A 17 -5.54 -19.40 -13.38
C ALA A 17 -5.63 -17.93 -13.80
N ALA A 18 -6.82 -17.32 -13.72
CA ALA A 18 -6.99 -15.87 -13.82
C ALA A 18 -6.13 -15.22 -12.74
N ARG A 19 -4.85 -14.99 -13.06
CA ARG A 19 -3.90 -14.34 -12.18
C ARG A 19 -4.44 -12.94 -12.04
N ALA A 20 -5.03 -12.66 -10.87
CA ALA A 20 -5.48 -11.32 -10.54
C ALA A 20 -4.34 -10.38 -10.94
N PRO A 21 -4.62 -9.35 -11.77
CA PRO A 21 -3.58 -8.48 -12.27
C PRO A 21 -2.75 -8.01 -11.08
N GLU A 22 -1.44 -8.13 -11.21
CA GLU A 22 -0.53 -7.83 -10.11
C GLU A 22 -0.85 -6.43 -9.58
N PRO A 23 -1.11 -6.29 -8.26
CA PRO A 23 -1.59 -5.03 -7.74
C PRO A 23 -0.52 -3.95 -7.92
N ARG A 24 -0.85 -2.97 -8.77
CA ARG A 24 0.01 -1.80 -9.03
C ARG A 24 -0.29 -0.76 -7.95
N TYR A 25 0.64 -0.58 -7.04
CA TYR A 25 0.54 0.46 -6.01
C TYR A 25 1.13 1.78 -6.51
N VAL A 26 0.61 2.89 -6.00
CA VAL A 26 1.14 4.24 -6.22
C VAL A 26 1.40 4.89 -4.87
N VAL A 27 2.53 5.58 -4.75
CA VAL A 27 2.86 6.33 -3.53
C VAL A 27 2.02 7.61 -3.52
N VAL A 28 1.23 7.78 -2.45
CA VAL A 28 0.37 8.96 -2.25
C VAL A 28 0.83 9.85 -1.10
N GLY A 29 1.79 9.38 -0.30
CA GLY A 29 2.37 10.14 0.78
C GLY A 29 3.54 9.43 1.45
N ARG A 30 4.26 10.17 2.29
CA ARG A 30 5.43 9.69 3.05
C ARG A 30 5.18 9.85 4.55
N ILE A 31 5.54 8.83 5.33
CA ILE A 31 5.51 8.95 6.79
C ILE A 31 6.61 9.92 7.22
N LEU A 32 6.24 10.96 7.97
CA LEU A 32 7.17 11.98 8.46
C LEU A 32 7.68 11.62 9.85
N ARG A 33 6.77 11.21 10.75
CA ARG A 33 7.08 10.84 12.13
C ARG A 33 5.90 10.14 12.81
N PRO A 34 6.15 9.33 13.84
CA PRO A 34 5.12 8.88 14.77
C PRO A 34 4.37 10.05 15.41
N HIS A 35 3.12 9.82 15.79
CA HIS A 35 2.26 10.75 16.48
C HIS A 35 1.42 10.05 17.57
N GLY A 36 1.17 10.78 18.65
CA GLY A 36 0.40 10.27 19.79
C GLY A 36 0.98 8.99 20.42
N ILE A 37 0.13 8.30 21.18
CA ILE A 37 0.50 7.10 21.96
C ILE A 37 -0.17 5.82 21.44
N ARG A 38 -1.10 5.94 20.49
CA ARG A 38 -1.89 4.81 19.95
C ARG A 38 -1.40 4.34 18.58
N GLY A 39 -0.23 4.81 18.14
CA GLY A 39 0.30 4.52 16.81
C GLY A 39 -0.25 5.41 15.70
N GLU A 40 -0.67 6.63 16.02
CA GLU A 40 -0.98 7.61 14.98
C GLU A 40 0.31 8.01 14.26
N LEU A 41 0.21 8.50 13.02
CA LEU A 41 1.36 8.88 12.20
C LEU A 41 1.08 10.22 11.53
N ARG A 42 2.11 11.07 11.41
CA ARG A 42 2.06 12.21 10.50
C ARG A 42 2.54 11.78 9.12
N VAL A 43 1.70 11.97 8.12
CA VAL A 43 2.00 11.67 6.71
C VAL A 43 2.01 12.97 5.91
N GLY A 44 3.04 13.18 5.10
CA GLY A 44 3.08 14.23 4.09
C GLY A 44 2.41 13.73 2.82
N ILE A 45 1.29 14.35 2.43
CA ILE A 45 0.56 14.00 1.21
C ILE A 45 1.29 14.60 0.00
N ILE A 46 1.55 13.78 -1.02
CA ILE A 46 2.28 14.19 -2.24
C ILE A 46 1.40 14.23 -3.49
N THR A 47 0.11 13.89 -3.34
CA THR A 47 -0.88 13.98 -4.42
C THR A 47 -1.66 15.30 -4.35
N ASP A 48 -2.03 15.85 -5.50
CA ASP A 48 -2.84 17.06 -5.63
C ASP A 48 -4.33 16.84 -5.27
N TYR A 49 -4.76 15.59 -5.05
CA TYR A 49 -6.15 15.22 -4.77
C TYR A 49 -6.30 14.52 -3.41
N PRO A 50 -5.99 15.20 -2.28
CA PRO A 50 -6.00 14.60 -0.94
C PRO A 50 -7.36 14.07 -0.51
N GLU A 51 -8.46 14.64 -0.98
CA GLU A 51 -9.84 14.25 -0.68
C GLU A 51 -10.14 12.79 -1.06
N ARG A 52 -9.43 12.25 -2.05
CA ARG A 52 -9.57 10.85 -2.48
C ARG A 52 -9.05 9.87 -1.42
N LEU A 53 -8.13 10.30 -0.56
CA LEU A 53 -7.54 9.45 0.48
C LEU A 53 -8.57 9.11 1.57
N GLY A 54 -9.47 10.03 1.89
CA GLY A 54 -10.54 9.80 2.87
C GLY A 54 -11.57 8.75 2.44
N GLN A 55 -11.62 8.44 1.13
CA GLN A 55 -12.50 7.41 0.58
C GLN A 55 -11.89 6.00 0.71
N GLN A 56 -10.59 5.91 1.01
CA GLN A 56 -9.89 4.64 1.16
C GLN A 56 -9.92 4.19 2.61
N THR A 57 -10.26 2.92 2.83
CA THR A 57 -10.29 2.33 4.19
C THR A 57 -8.92 1.78 4.61
N CYS A 58 -7.98 1.65 3.68
CA CYS A 58 -6.71 0.97 3.91
C CYS A 58 -5.63 1.50 2.97
N PHE A 59 -4.41 1.63 3.50
CA PHE A 59 -3.21 1.97 2.76
C PHE A 59 -2.13 0.93 3.05
N TYR A 60 -1.30 0.67 2.05
CA TYR A 60 -0.15 -0.23 2.17
C TYR A 60 1.12 0.59 2.37
N LEU A 61 2.00 0.12 3.24
CA LEU A 61 3.32 0.71 3.42
C LEU A 61 4.29 0.02 2.46
N ALA A 62 5.01 0.84 1.68
CA ALA A 62 6.11 0.35 0.88
C ALA A 62 7.26 -0.07 1.81
N PRO A 63 8.05 -1.09 1.44
CA PRO A 63 9.35 -1.33 2.05
C PRO A 63 10.21 -0.07 2.06
N HIS A 64 11.04 0.10 3.09
CA HIS A 64 11.90 1.29 3.23
C HIS A 64 12.93 1.43 2.10
N ASP A 65 13.23 0.32 1.44
CA ASP A 65 14.15 0.13 0.32
C ASP A 65 13.46 0.17 -1.06
N SER A 66 12.14 0.41 -1.11
CA SER A 66 11.45 0.65 -2.37
C SER A 66 11.69 2.08 -2.88
N PRO A 67 11.97 2.24 -4.19
CA PRO A 67 12.27 3.54 -4.80
C PRO A 67 11.07 4.49 -4.84
#